data_AF-A0A7Y9ECU5-F1
#
_entry.id   AF-A0A7Y9ECU5-F1
#
_cell.length_a   1.000
_cell.length_b   1.000
_cell.length_c   1.000
_cell.angle_alpha   90.00
_cell.angle_beta   90.00
_cell.angle_gamma   90.00
#
_symmetry.space_group_name_H-M   'P 1'
#
loop_
_entity.id
_entity.type
_entity.pdbx_description
1 polymer ?
#
loop_
_entity_poly.entity_id
_entity_poly.type
_entity_poly.pdbx_seq_one_letter_code
_entity_poly.pdbx_strand_id
1 'polypeptide(L)'
;MRADGTRIASAAAQAPRDHGNDNASVVGVPYCANINVSADCWTWIKTTSGTPCPTGHFCIYTNVLAAEGGKVFSFFHCRRGGSDWVLRAWNGVGLYDNSNTGGAHAFIKGAAHNVLVNVAPGTDGSYDFRPAYYVQAC
;
A
#
# COMPACT_ATOMS: atom_id res chain seq x y z
N MET A 1 15.23 -47.12 -16.16
CA MET A 1 15.94 -46.36 -15.12
C MET A 1 16.27 -44.98 -15.68
N ARG A 2 15.91 -43.92 -14.94
CA ARG A 2 16.18 -42.47 -15.15
C ARG A 2 15.37 -41.69 -16.21
N ALA A 3 14.51 -40.79 -15.71
CA ALA A 3 14.61 -39.37 -15.99
C ALA A 3 14.16 -38.59 -14.74
N ASP A 4 15.14 -37.98 -14.07
CA ASP A 4 14.99 -37.08 -12.93
C ASP A 4 14.60 -35.70 -13.47
N GLY A 5 13.32 -35.37 -13.34
CA GLY A 5 12.77 -34.05 -13.65
C GLY A 5 12.51 -33.32 -12.34
N THR A 6 13.56 -32.99 -11.60
CA THR A 6 13.44 -32.13 -10.42
C THR A 6 12.96 -30.76 -10.89
N ARG A 7 11.65 -30.53 -10.79
CA ARG A 7 11.10 -29.17 -10.89
C ARG A 7 11.77 -28.38 -9.78
N ILE A 8 12.63 -27.43 -10.14
CA ILE A 8 12.99 -26.34 -9.25
C ILE A 8 11.67 -25.59 -9.03
N ALA A 9 10.98 -25.93 -7.94
CA ALA A 9 9.94 -25.09 -7.40
C ALA A 9 10.63 -23.75 -7.14
N SER A 10 10.32 -22.77 -7.98
CA SER A 10 10.65 -21.38 -7.71
C SER A 10 10.22 -21.14 -6.27
N ALA A 11 11.16 -20.84 -5.39
CA ALA A 11 10.84 -20.53 -4.00
C ALA A 11 9.73 -19.48 -4.06
N ALA A 12 8.53 -19.84 -3.59
CA ALA A 12 7.47 -18.87 -3.43
C ALA A 12 8.09 -17.75 -2.61
N ALA A 13 8.14 -16.54 -3.18
CA ALA A 13 8.69 -15.38 -2.51
C ALA A 13 8.09 -15.36 -1.10
N GLN A 14 8.93 -15.60 -0.10
CA GLN A 14 8.49 -15.71 1.27
C GLN A 14 7.83 -14.38 1.60
N ALA A 15 6.51 -14.39 1.82
CA ALA A 15 5.78 -13.19 2.18
C ALA A 15 6.52 -12.56 3.37
N PRO A 16 7.03 -11.31 3.23
CA PRO A 16 7.66 -10.65 4.35
C PRO A 16 6.67 -10.62 5.52
N ARG A 17 7.09 -11.10 6.69
CA ARG A 17 6.29 -11.08 7.91
C ARG A 17 6.31 -9.66 8.47
N ASP A 18 5.15 -9.03 8.50
CA ASP A 18 4.89 -7.73 9.11
C ASP A 18 4.59 -7.92 10.62
N HIS A 19 5.21 -7.11 11.46
CA HIS A 19 5.06 -7.16 12.92
C HIS A 19 3.76 -6.48 13.44
N GLY A 20 2.67 -6.43 12.66
CA GLY A 20 1.36 -6.00 13.15
C GLY A 20 0.26 -5.83 12.09
N ASN A 21 0.64 -5.57 10.84
CA ASN A 21 -0.28 -5.25 9.74
C ASN A 21 -0.35 -6.35 8.65
N ASP A 22 0.09 -7.59 8.94
CA ASP A 22 0.12 -8.72 7.97
C ASP A 22 -1.21 -8.92 7.21
N ASN A 23 -2.33 -8.75 7.90
CA ASN A 23 -3.68 -8.93 7.34
C ASN A 23 -4.29 -7.65 6.77
N ALA A 24 -3.57 -6.53 6.83
CA ALA A 24 -4.01 -5.27 6.24
C ALA A 24 -4.37 -5.49 4.77
N SER A 25 -5.51 -4.91 4.39
CA SER A 25 -6.04 -4.99 3.03
C SER A 25 -6.85 -3.76 2.70
N VAL A 26 -7.05 -3.54 1.40
CA VAL A 26 -7.90 -2.48 0.88
C VAL A 26 -8.93 -3.11 -0.05
N VAL A 27 -10.21 -2.86 0.22
CA VAL A 27 -11.30 -3.49 -0.53
C VAL A 27 -11.28 -3.03 -1.98
N GLY A 28 -11.26 -4.00 -2.90
CA GLY A 28 -11.30 -3.73 -4.34
C GLY A 28 -9.94 -3.39 -4.96
N VAL A 29 -8.85 -3.41 -4.19
CA VAL A 29 -7.49 -3.19 -4.71
C VAL A 29 -6.83 -4.56 -4.95
N PRO A 30 -6.55 -4.95 -6.21
CA PRO A 30 -5.98 -6.26 -6.53
C PRO A 30 -4.44 -6.30 -6.35
N TYR A 31 -3.87 -7.50 -6.35
CA TYR A 31 -2.41 -7.68 -6.37
C TYR A 31 -1.81 -7.33 -7.74
N CYS A 32 -0.63 -6.71 -7.75
CA CYS A 32 0.19 -6.49 -8.94
C CYS A 32 1.64 -6.97 -8.70
N ALA A 33 2.26 -7.51 -9.74
CA ALA A 33 3.68 -7.88 -9.71
C ALA A 33 4.62 -6.65 -9.78
N ASN A 34 4.10 -5.51 -10.24
CA ASN A 34 4.82 -4.25 -10.35
C ASN A 34 3.86 -3.10 -9.99
N ILE A 35 4.30 -2.22 -9.09
CA ILE A 35 3.53 -1.07 -8.62
C ILE A 35 3.62 0.13 -9.58
N ASN A 36 4.62 0.18 -10.45
CA ASN A 36 4.86 1.27 -11.42
C ASN A 36 3.91 1.19 -12.64
N VAL A 37 2.67 0.75 -12.41
CA VAL A 37 1.64 0.62 -13.44
C VAL A 37 0.55 1.64 -13.16
N SER A 38 -0.08 2.17 -14.21
CA SER A 38 -1.20 3.11 -14.11
C SER A 38 -2.51 2.43 -13.67
N ALA A 39 -2.50 1.82 -12.48
CA ALA A 39 -3.64 1.14 -11.88
C ALA A 39 -3.50 1.14 -10.35
N ASP A 40 -4.62 1.05 -9.64
CA ASP A 40 -4.57 0.79 -8.21
C ASP A 40 -4.24 -0.68 -7.99
N CYS A 41 -3.29 -0.93 -7.12
CA CYS A 41 -2.93 -2.29 -6.76
C CYS A 41 -2.15 -2.32 -5.46
N TRP A 42 -1.92 -3.53 -4.95
CA TRP A 42 -0.97 -3.76 -3.88
C TRP A 42 0.12 -4.72 -4.32
N THR A 43 1.30 -4.57 -3.73
CA THR A 43 2.42 -5.50 -3.91
C THR A 43 3.21 -5.64 -2.62
N TRP A 44 4.19 -6.55 -2.60
CA TRP A 44 5.10 -6.70 -1.47
C TRP A 44 6.22 -5.66 -1.55
N ILE A 45 6.58 -5.12 -0.39
CA ILE A 45 7.75 -4.25 -0.25
C ILE A 45 9.00 -5.08 -0.52
N LYS A 46 9.88 -4.58 -1.40
CA LYS A 46 11.18 -5.21 -1.64
C LYS A 46 12.10 -4.87 -0.48
N THR A 47 12.44 -5.83 0.36
CA THR A 47 13.25 -5.58 1.58
C THR A 47 14.66 -5.06 1.32
N THR A 48 15.20 -5.29 0.12
CA THR A 48 16.55 -4.86 -0.28
C THR A 48 16.62 -3.44 -0.84
N SER A 49 15.55 -2.95 -1.46
CA SER A 49 15.54 -1.66 -2.18
C SER A 49 14.41 -0.73 -1.76
N GLY A 50 13.50 -1.20 -0.90
CA GLY A 50 12.18 -0.60 -0.75
C GLY A 50 11.33 -0.72 -2.01
N THR A 51 10.14 -0.16 -1.94
CA THR A 51 9.24 0.01 -3.09
C THR A 51 8.79 1.47 -3.13
N PRO A 52 9.45 2.35 -3.90
CA PRO A 52 9.11 3.78 -3.92
C PRO A 52 7.69 4.00 -4.44
N CYS A 53 7.04 5.08 -4.00
CA CYS A 53 5.72 5.43 -4.51
C CYS A 53 5.87 5.97 -5.94
N PRO A 54 5.19 5.39 -6.95
CA PRO A 54 5.32 5.88 -8.31
C PRO A 54 4.71 7.28 -8.46
N THR A 55 5.25 8.09 -9.37
CA THR A 55 4.69 9.40 -9.72
C THR A 55 3.24 9.27 -10.16
N GLY A 56 2.36 10.12 -9.60
CA GLY A 56 0.93 10.11 -9.87
C GLY A 56 0.12 9.17 -8.98
N HIS A 57 0.72 8.68 -7.88
CA HIS A 57 0.03 7.80 -6.94
C HIS A 57 0.05 8.36 -5.51
N PHE A 58 -0.97 7.96 -4.73
CA PHE A 58 -0.87 7.92 -3.27
C PHE A 58 -0.53 6.50 -2.83
N CYS A 59 0.47 6.33 -1.98
CA CYS A 59 0.87 5.03 -1.47
C CYS A 59 0.74 4.95 0.04
N ILE A 60 0.28 3.81 0.55
CA ILE A 60 0.33 3.47 1.97
C ILE A 60 1.08 2.15 2.15
N TYR A 61 1.98 2.14 3.13
CA TYR A 61 2.88 1.04 3.44
C TYR A 61 2.51 0.48 4.81
N THR A 62 2.43 -0.84 4.91
CA THR A 62 2.08 -1.48 6.19
C THR A 62 3.21 -1.41 7.22
N ASN A 63 4.44 -1.14 6.79
CA ASN A 63 5.60 -0.88 7.62
C ASN A 63 6.23 0.49 7.32
N VAL A 64 7.00 0.99 8.28
CA VAL A 64 7.73 2.27 8.16
C VAL A 64 9.15 2.10 7.61
N LEU A 65 9.71 0.89 7.68
CA LEU A 65 11.05 0.59 7.17
C LEU A 65 11.02 -0.51 6.10
N ALA A 66 11.74 -0.30 5.01
CA ALA A 66 11.80 -1.28 3.91
C ALA A 66 12.33 -2.65 4.37
N ALA A 67 13.31 -2.68 5.28
CA ALA A 67 13.89 -3.92 5.79
C ALA A 67 12.88 -4.82 6.54
N GLU A 68 11.79 -4.24 7.03
CA GLU A 68 10.70 -4.96 7.72
C GLU A 68 9.73 -5.62 6.72
N GLY A 69 9.82 -5.27 5.44
CA GLY A 69 8.94 -5.80 4.39
C GLY A 69 7.51 -5.27 4.52
N GLY A 70 6.50 -6.10 4.22
CA GLY A 70 5.09 -5.75 4.29
C GLY A 70 4.46 -5.45 2.94
N LYS A 71 3.24 -4.92 2.93
CA LYS A 71 2.52 -4.55 1.72
C LYS A 71 2.64 -3.06 1.47
N VAL A 72 2.65 -2.69 0.20
CA VAL A 72 2.37 -1.34 -0.25
C VAL A 72 1.09 -1.37 -1.06
N PHE A 73 0.15 -0.49 -0.74
CA PHE A 73 -1.06 -0.23 -1.52
C PHE A 73 -0.86 1.09 -2.25
N SER A 74 -1.10 1.07 -3.56
CA SER A 74 -0.92 2.20 -4.46
C SER A 74 -2.26 2.57 -5.08
N PHE A 75 -2.59 3.85 -5.01
CA PHE A 75 -3.81 4.43 -5.52
C PHE A 75 -3.44 5.39 -6.66
N PHE A 76 -3.60 4.93 -7.89
CA PHE A 76 -3.32 5.69 -9.11
C PHE A 76 -4.43 6.68 -9.44
N HIS A 77 -5.68 6.35 -9.08
CA HIS A 77 -6.81 7.17 -9.45
C HIS A 77 -7.76 7.46 -8.31
N CYS A 78 -8.41 8.60 -8.46
CA CYS A 78 -9.63 8.91 -7.75
C CYS A 78 -10.73 7.92 -8.10
N ARG A 79 -11.31 7.27 -7.09
CA ARG A 79 -12.60 6.64 -7.30
C ARG A 79 -13.58 7.70 -7.77
N ARG A 80 -14.42 7.35 -8.73
CA ARG A 80 -15.41 8.25 -9.36
C ARG A 80 -16.13 9.09 -8.29
N GLY A 81 -16.02 10.42 -8.42
CA GLY A 81 -16.63 11.37 -7.49
C GLY A 81 -15.89 11.61 -6.16
N GLY A 82 -14.60 11.24 -6.06
CA GLY A 82 -13.82 11.43 -4.83
C GLY A 82 -14.16 10.42 -3.72
N SER A 83 -14.59 9.21 -4.10
CA SER A 83 -15.03 8.20 -3.15
C SER A 83 -13.86 7.54 -2.40
N ASP A 84 -14.16 7.01 -1.22
CA ASP A 84 -13.19 6.37 -0.34
C ASP A 84 -12.87 4.91 -0.71
N TRP A 85 -11.62 4.53 -0.55
CA TRP A 85 -11.18 3.13 -0.45
C TRP A 85 -11.33 2.65 0.99
N VAL A 86 -11.83 1.43 1.17
CA VAL A 86 -12.07 0.88 2.51
C VAL A 86 -10.83 0.13 2.99
N LEU A 87 -10.25 0.58 4.10
CA LEU A 87 -9.16 -0.07 4.79
C LEU A 87 -9.71 -1.17 5.71
N ARG A 88 -9.02 -2.31 5.80
CA ARG A 88 -9.40 -3.41 6.71
C ARG A 88 -8.19 -3.98 7.42
N ALA A 89 -8.40 -4.35 8.68
CA ALA A 89 -7.42 -5.06 9.52
C ALA A 89 -6.06 -4.36 9.64
N TRP A 90 -6.07 -3.02 9.68
CA TRP A 90 -4.88 -2.22 9.96
C TRP A 90 -4.74 -2.05 11.48
N ASN A 91 -3.66 -2.58 12.03
CA ASN A 91 -3.32 -2.57 13.45
C ASN A 91 -1.87 -2.10 13.64
N GLY A 92 -1.66 -0.79 13.62
CA GLY A 92 -0.39 -0.18 14.02
C GLY A 92 0.08 0.90 13.07
N VAL A 93 1.37 1.21 13.19
CA VAL A 93 2.04 2.27 12.44
C VAL A 93 2.41 1.78 11.05
N GLY A 94 2.14 2.61 10.04
CA GLY A 94 2.61 2.45 8.67
C GLY A 94 3.17 3.78 8.13
N LEU A 95 3.53 3.81 6.85
CA LEU A 95 3.94 5.03 6.14
C LEU A 95 2.90 5.40 5.09
N TYR A 96 2.72 6.69 4.83
CA TYR A 96 2.07 7.20 3.63
C TYR A 96 3.07 8.01 2.79
N ASP A 97 2.86 8.06 1.47
CA ASP A 97 3.58 8.89 0.51
C ASP A 97 2.57 9.40 -0.52
N ASN A 98 2.43 10.72 -0.64
CA ASN A 98 1.62 11.34 -1.68
C ASN A 98 2.49 11.86 -2.82
N SER A 99 2.71 11.00 -3.80
CA SER A 99 3.39 11.32 -5.05
C SER A 99 2.43 11.74 -6.17
N ASN A 100 1.18 12.13 -5.85
CA ASN A 100 0.23 12.63 -6.84
C ASN A 100 0.73 13.89 -7.55
N THR A 101 0.41 13.99 -8.84
CA THR A 101 0.68 15.18 -9.65
C THR A 101 -0.54 16.10 -9.70
N GLY A 102 -0.33 17.39 -9.95
CA GLY A 102 -1.44 18.33 -10.18
C GLY A 102 -2.11 18.88 -8.92
N GLY A 103 -1.48 18.74 -7.75
CA GLY A 103 -1.98 19.38 -6.52
C GLY A 103 -2.99 18.55 -5.73
N ALA A 104 -3.28 17.31 -6.13
CA ALA A 104 -4.26 16.45 -5.46
C ALA A 104 -3.78 16.01 -4.06
N HIS A 105 -4.60 16.28 -3.06
CA HIS A 105 -4.33 15.84 -1.70
C HIS A 105 -4.66 14.35 -1.56
N ALA A 106 -4.31 13.78 -0.43
CA ALA A 106 -4.86 12.50 -0.01
C ALA A 106 -5.35 12.62 1.43
N PHE A 107 -6.38 11.87 1.76
CA PHE A 107 -7.01 11.92 3.07
C PHE A 107 -7.05 10.54 3.69
N ILE A 108 -6.54 10.42 4.91
CA ILE A 108 -6.77 9.26 5.76
C ILE A 108 -7.92 9.61 6.69
N LYS A 109 -8.96 8.77 6.72
CA LYS A 109 -10.23 9.10 7.36
C LYS A 109 -10.66 8.03 8.36
N GLY A 110 -11.38 8.47 9.39
CA GLY A 110 -11.96 7.60 10.42
C GLY A 110 -13.28 6.97 10.00
N ALA A 111 -13.85 6.14 10.88
CA ALA A 111 -15.11 5.42 10.61
C ALA A 111 -16.30 6.34 10.25
N ALA A 112 -16.31 7.57 10.75
CA ALA A 112 -17.33 8.57 10.44
C ALA A 112 -17.02 9.41 9.19
N HIS A 113 -16.05 8.98 8.36
CA HIS A 113 -15.53 9.72 7.20
C HIS A 113 -14.90 11.09 7.51
N ASN A 114 -14.67 11.41 8.78
CA ASN A 114 -13.92 12.60 9.17
C ASN A 114 -12.44 12.44 8.79
N VAL A 115 -11.82 13.53 8.31
CA VAL A 115 -10.40 13.57 7.98
C VAL A 115 -9.58 13.48 9.27
N LEU A 116 -8.71 12.48 9.36
CA LEU A 116 -7.73 12.33 10.42
C LEU A 116 -6.38 12.90 10.00
N VAL A 117 -6.03 12.70 8.72
CA VAL A 117 -4.81 13.23 8.11
C VAL A 117 -5.14 13.79 6.74
N ASN A 118 -4.65 14.99 6.47
CA ASN A 118 -4.65 15.62 5.15
C ASN A 118 -3.21 15.65 4.64
N VAL A 119 -2.93 14.94 3.55
CA VAL A 119 -1.60 14.73 2.99
C VAL A 119 -1.47 15.53 1.69
N ALA A 120 -0.65 16.58 1.72
CA ALA A 120 -0.37 17.38 0.53
C ALA A 120 0.49 16.60 -0.47
N PRO A 121 0.41 16.90 -1.79
CA PRO A 121 1.33 16.32 -2.77
C PRO A 121 2.80 16.60 -2.42
N GLY A 122 3.66 15.63 -2.68
CA GLY A 122 5.09 15.67 -2.35
C GLY A 122 5.41 15.49 -0.87
N THR A 123 4.45 15.00 -0.07
CA THR A 123 4.68 14.75 1.36
C THR A 123 4.50 13.28 1.72
N ASP A 124 5.34 12.83 2.64
CA ASP A 124 5.32 11.50 3.22
C ASP A 124 5.38 11.59 4.76
N GLY A 125 5.09 10.47 5.42
CA GLY A 125 5.18 10.40 6.88
C GLY A 125 4.66 9.10 7.45
N SER A 126 5.00 8.84 8.71
CA SER A 126 4.46 7.71 9.47
C SER A 126 3.11 8.06 10.08
N TYR A 127 2.18 7.11 10.12
CA TYR A 127 0.88 7.27 10.77
C TYR A 127 0.42 5.97 11.42
N ASP A 128 -0.25 6.07 12.57
CA ASP A 128 -0.92 4.95 13.21
C ASP A 128 -2.30 4.75 12.60
N PHE A 129 -2.48 3.68 11.84
CA PHE A 129 -3.71 3.40 11.09
C PHE A 129 -4.81 2.75 11.96
N ARG A 130 -4.60 2.54 13.27
CA ARG A 130 -5.63 1.98 14.17
C ARG A 130 -6.97 2.72 14.20
N PRO A 131 -7.08 4.05 14.01
CA PRO A 131 -8.37 4.72 13.87
C PRO A 131 -8.81 4.91 12.41
N ALA A 132 -8.03 4.46 11.42
CA ALA A 132 -8.32 4.68 10.00
C ALA A 132 -9.21 3.57 9.43
N TYR A 133 -10.27 3.99 8.74
CA TYR A 133 -11.21 3.08 8.06
C TYR A 133 -11.23 3.31 6.55
N TYR A 134 -10.82 4.50 6.12
CA TYR A 134 -10.94 4.90 4.73
C TYR A 134 -9.72 5.71 4.27
N VAL A 135 -9.47 5.65 2.98
CA VAL A 135 -8.50 6.52 2.31
C VAL A 135 -9.10 7.10 1.03
N GLN A 136 -8.89 8.38 0.82
CA GLN A 136 -9.20 9.08 -0.43
C GLN A 136 -7.89 9.55 -1.06
N ALA A 137 -7.61 9.12 -2.29
CA ALA A 137 -6.41 9.51 -3.04
C ALA A 137 -6.78 10.55 -4.11
N CYS A 138 -7.30 11.69 -3.63
CA CYS A 138 -7.81 12.88 -4.33
C CYS A 138 -7.82 14.03 -3.31
#